data_AF-A0A971B851-F1
#
_entry.id   AF-A0A971B851-F1
#
_cell.length_a   1.000
_cell.length_b   1.000
_cell.length_c   1.000
_cell.angle_alpha   90.00
_cell.angle_beta   90.00
_cell.angle_gamma   90.00
#
_symmetry.space_group_name_H-M   'P 1'
#
loop_
_entity.id
_entity.type
_entity.pdbx_description
1 polymer ?
#
loop_
_entity_poly.entity_id
_entity_poly.type
_entity_poly.pdbx_seq_one_letter_code
_entity_poly.pdbx_strand_id
1 'polypeptide(L)'
;MMDGLHTALRHYERIRPEAREELTSRVADELNAWMEGDACQVVQELLPHPDFRRHASWPIERLVSTSLCAERCRVQAVDDALVAYAGELAVLAGQPANRQQLLLMEDQETPVARDLVAGSTGGDQAAGVERVPRLVTQLEWIADRPWIDLVSVADYFHSVSQLNLRQGVNEDSGLQPQLAAFLPYSNVRLRQLGDLVSRSMLTRVEFWADYLRRAEMRCHEARRRVCQGEPQPEERVIATQLQLRESRDTLETLFHGEEADLRDGCIGLVQVIAAYRPMTELSWLGEVAQLSANAAAIRDRVRRVGLEVTDPVAKSLGQVWPLYRQPIMEEEIIERACREHRLVMVCGVGFRAVYWKGEEVTVDWRNKTLRWEFLLGLAEAAMKKQGVDAFLEKTGRGPKPLKDRKARLKQDLPADLYELIQPAGRGTYKLDLPPEEIGLLEYDEESRLVSHGNRFPPV
;
A
#
# COMPACT_ATOMS: atom_id res chain seq x y z
N MET A 1 -6.28 -13.09 27.70
CA MET A 1 -6.49 -12.66 26.31
C MET A 1 -5.43 -13.26 25.34
N MET A 2 -4.96 -14.49 25.58
CA MET A 2 -3.90 -15.16 24.78
C MET A 2 -4.47 -16.20 23.76
N ASP A 3 -5.79 -16.18 23.52
CA ASP A 3 -6.49 -17.36 23.00
C ASP A 3 -6.96 -17.24 21.53
N GLY A 4 -7.17 -16.04 20.99
CA GLY A 4 -7.74 -15.85 19.65
C GLY A 4 -6.85 -16.40 18.54
N LEU A 5 -5.58 -15.93 18.49
CA LEU A 5 -4.61 -16.37 17.48
C LEU A 5 -4.30 -17.88 17.56
N HIS A 6 -4.11 -18.41 18.78
CA HIS A 6 -3.87 -19.85 18.95
C HIS A 6 -5.10 -20.69 18.58
N THR A 7 -6.30 -20.24 18.93
CA THR A 7 -7.55 -20.91 18.57
C THR A 7 -7.71 -20.92 17.05
N ALA A 8 -7.46 -19.80 16.36
CA ALA A 8 -7.52 -19.72 14.91
C ALA A 8 -6.55 -20.70 14.23
N LEU A 9 -5.30 -20.76 14.69
CA LEU A 9 -4.30 -21.68 14.14
C LEU A 9 -4.64 -23.15 14.45
N ARG A 10 -5.11 -23.47 15.65
CA ARG A 10 -5.53 -24.85 15.99
C ARG A 10 -6.76 -25.27 15.20
N HIS A 11 -7.70 -24.35 14.97
CA HIS A 11 -8.86 -24.64 14.15
C HIS A 11 -8.42 -24.92 12.71
N TYR A 12 -7.50 -24.11 12.16
CA TYR A 12 -6.92 -24.35 10.85
C TYR A 12 -6.32 -25.75 10.72
N GLU A 13 -5.44 -26.14 11.64
CA GLU A 13 -4.80 -27.47 11.62
C GLU A 13 -5.80 -28.63 11.69
N ARG A 14 -6.99 -28.41 12.26
CA ARG A 14 -8.05 -29.44 12.33
C ARG A 14 -8.80 -29.61 11.00
N ILE A 15 -9.01 -28.52 10.26
CA ILE A 15 -9.81 -28.51 9.02
C ILE A 15 -8.93 -28.62 7.76
N ARG A 16 -7.63 -28.39 7.90
CA ARG A 16 -6.67 -28.47 6.80
C ARG A 16 -6.61 -29.91 6.27
N PRO A 17 -6.94 -30.15 4.98
CA PRO A 17 -6.83 -31.48 4.39
C PRO A 17 -5.37 -31.95 4.33
N GLU A 18 -5.15 -33.26 4.39
CA GLU A 18 -3.81 -33.83 4.22
C GLU A 18 -3.33 -33.63 2.77
N ALA A 19 -2.00 -33.64 2.56
CA ALA A 19 -1.38 -33.31 1.26
C ALA A 19 -1.81 -34.19 0.07
N ARG A 20 -2.55 -35.29 0.30
CA ARG A 20 -3.05 -36.21 -0.73
C ARG A 20 -4.58 -36.22 -0.86
N GLU A 21 -5.28 -35.47 -0.04
CA GLU A 21 -6.75 -35.41 -0.08
C GLU A 21 -7.21 -34.40 -1.13
N GLU A 22 -8.23 -34.78 -1.89
CA GLU A 22 -8.86 -33.85 -2.84
C GLU A 22 -9.64 -32.76 -2.09
N LEU A 23 -9.54 -31.52 -2.57
CA LEU A 23 -10.31 -30.41 -2.03
C LEU A 23 -11.79 -30.59 -2.37
N THR A 24 -12.56 -31.17 -1.44
CA THR A 24 -14.00 -31.28 -1.58
C THR A 24 -14.68 -29.92 -1.37
N SER A 25 -15.89 -29.74 -1.92
CA SER A 25 -16.70 -28.53 -1.68
C SER A 25 -16.89 -28.24 -0.19
N ARG A 26 -17.10 -29.30 0.61
CA ARG A 26 -17.26 -29.19 2.06
C ARG A 26 -16.00 -28.62 2.73
N VAL A 27 -14.83 -29.15 2.39
CA VAL A 27 -13.56 -28.65 2.94
C VAL A 27 -13.31 -27.21 2.50
N ALA A 28 -13.62 -26.88 1.24
CA ALA A 28 -13.53 -25.50 0.76
C ALA A 28 -14.46 -24.54 1.53
N ASP A 29 -15.68 -24.97 1.87
CA ASP A 29 -16.61 -24.19 2.69
C ASP A 29 -16.13 -24.05 4.14
N GLU A 30 -15.57 -25.10 4.74
CA GLU A 30 -14.96 -25.05 6.09
C GLU A 30 -13.75 -24.08 6.12
N LEU A 31 -12.90 -24.11 5.09
CA LEU A 31 -11.79 -23.17 4.93
C LEU A 31 -12.25 -21.72 4.75
N ASN A 32 -13.32 -21.48 3.97
CA ASN A 32 -13.92 -20.15 3.85
C ASN A 32 -14.50 -19.66 5.19
N ALA A 33 -15.16 -20.55 5.95
CA ALA A 33 -15.71 -20.21 7.25
C ALA A 33 -14.60 -19.84 8.26
N TRP A 34 -13.47 -20.57 8.24
CA TRP A 34 -12.29 -20.24 9.05
C TRP A 34 -11.70 -18.87 8.68
N MET A 35 -11.59 -18.56 7.38
CA MET A 35 -11.14 -17.25 6.91
C MET A 35 -12.06 -16.11 7.40
N GLU A 36 -13.38 -16.30 7.26
CA GLU A 36 -14.39 -15.29 7.61
C GLU A 36 -14.52 -15.08 9.13
N GLY A 37 -14.43 -16.16 9.90
CA GLY A 37 -14.55 -16.16 11.36
C GLY A 37 -13.20 -15.90 12.02
N ASP A 38 -12.42 -16.95 12.19
CA ASP A 38 -11.26 -16.95 13.07
C ASP A 38 -10.12 -16.06 12.56
N ALA A 39 -9.76 -16.18 11.28
CA ALA A 39 -8.67 -15.37 10.72
C ALA A 39 -9.03 -13.88 10.77
N CYS A 40 -10.21 -13.50 10.26
CA CYS A 40 -10.66 -12.11 10.32
C CYS A 40 -10.76 -11.57 11.75
N GLN A 41 -11.17 -12.36 12.73
CA GLN A 41 -11.21 -11.92 14.13
C GLN A 41 -9.82 -11.55 14.65
N VAL A 42 -8.80 -12.37 14.37
CA VAL A 42 -7.41 -12.05 14.75
C VAL A 42 -6.95 -10.75 14.07
N VAL A 43 -7.28 -10.57 12.79
CA VAL A 43 -6.93 -9.34 12.06
C VAL A 43 -7.64 -8.12 12.67
N GLN A 44 -8.91 -8.24 13.07
CA GLN A 44 -9.65 -7.16 13.74
C GLN A 44 -8.98 -6.73 15.05
N GLU A 45 -8.44 -7.67 15.81
CA GLU A 45 -7.69 -7.39 17.05
C GLU A 45 -6.34 -6.73 16.78
N LEU A 46 -5.71 -7.01 15.63
CA LEU A 46 -4.44 -6.40 15.19
C LEU A 46 -4.60 -5.04 14.51
N LEU A 47 -5.76 -4.77 13.90
CA LEU A 47 -6.01 -3.51 13.17
C LEU A 47 -5.72 -2.24 13.98
N PRO A 48 -5.98 -2.16 15.30
CA PRO A 48 -5.61 -1.00 16.10
C PRO A 48 -4.10 -0.83 16.30
N HIS A 49 -3.30 -1.90 16.15
CA HIS A 49 -1.88 -1.90 16.46
C HIS A 49 -1.09 -1.04 15.45
N PRO A 50 -0.35 0.00 15.91
CA PRO A 50 0.43 0.88 15.03
C PRO A 50 1.45 0.13 14.17
N ASP A 51 2.22 -0.80 14.76
CA ASP A 51 3.20 -1.57 13.98
C ASP A 51 2.56 -2.47 12.91
N PHE A 52 1.41 -3.09 13.19
CA PHE A 52 0.68 -3.85 12.17
C PHE A 52 0.33 -2.96 10.97
N ARG A 53 -0.21 -1.76 11.22
CA ARG A 53 -0.50 -0.78 10.17
C ARG A 53 0.76 -0.32 9.45
N ARG A 54 1.85 -0.04 10.17
CA ARG A 54 3.15 0.37 9.61
C ARG A 54 3.70 -0.68 8.66
N HIS A 55 3.65 -1.96 9.06
CA HIS A 55 4.10 -3.06 8.23
C HIS A 55 3.18 -3.25 7.01
N ALA A 56 1.85 -3.19 7.20
CA ALA A 56 0.89 -3.33 6.11
C ALA A 56 0.95 -2.17 5.08
N SER A 57 1.16 -0.93 5.54
CA SER A 57 1.25 0.26 4.67
C SER A 57 2.62 0.47 4.05
N TRP A 58 3.65 -0.30 4.45
CA TRP A 58 5.04 -0.11 4.01
C TRP A 58 5.21 0.12 2.51
N PRO A 59 4.65 -0.69 1.58
CA PRO A 59 4.86 -0.44 0.15
C PRO A 59 4.18 0.86 -0.34
N ILE A 60 3.10 1.29 0.31
CA ILE A 60 2.37 2.52 0.01
C ILE A 60 3.15 3.75 0.51
N GLU A 61 3.85 3.62 1.64
CA GLU A 61 4.62 4.74 2.22
C GLU A 61 6.05 4.85 1.67
N ARG A 62 6.67 3.71 1.35
CA ARG A 62 8.12 3.62 1.07
C ARG A 62 8.47 3.47 -0.41
N LEU A 63 7.56 2.99 -1.24
CA LEU A 63 7.87 2.71 -2.67
C LEU A 63 7.20 3.68 -3.65
N VAL A 64 6.20 4.44 -3.20
CA VAL A 64 5.50 5.42 -4.06
C VAL A 64 6.41 6.55 -4.50
N SER A 65 6.11 7.12 -5.67
CA SER A 65 6.90 8.19 -6.31
C SER A 65 7.02 9.47 -5.49
N THR A 66 6.07 9.73 -4.60
CA THR A 66 6.08 10.89 -3.70
C THR A 66 6.98 10.69 -2.47
N SER A 67 7.46 9.47 -2.22
CA SER A 67 8.31 9.16 -1.08
C SER A 67 9.75 9.60 -1.33
N LEU A 68 10.38 10.20 -0.31
CA LEU A 68 11.78 10.67 -0.38
C LEU A 68 12.75 9.77 0.41
N CYS A 69 12.35 8.52 0.67
CA CYS A 69 13.14 7.58 1.46
C CYS A 69 14.17 6.79 0.62
N ALA A 70 15.08 6.12 1.30
CA ALA A 70 16.16 5.35 0.67
C ALA A 70 15.63 4.19 -0.19
N GLU A 71 14.53 3.58 0.22
CA GLU A 71 13.85 2.50 -0.50
C GLU A 71 13.34 2.98 -1.86
N ARG A 72 12.69 4.15 -1.90
CA ARG A 72 12.25 4.75 -3.16
C ARG A 72 13.43 5.12 -4.07
N CYS A 73 14.53 5.64 -3.51
CA CYS A 73 15.74 5.93 -4.28
C CYS A 73 16.29 4.69 -5.00
N ARG A 74 16.17 3.48 -4.41
CA ARG A 74 16.59 2.23 -5.06
C ARG A 74 15.67 1.84 -6.21
N VAL A 75 14.36 2.07 -6.08
CA VAL A 75 13.41 1.88 -7.20
C VAL A 75 13.78 2.81 -8.36
N GLN A 76 14.04 4.10 -8.05
CA GLN A 76 14.43 5.08 -9.07
C GLN A 76 15.75 4.71 -9.75
N ALA A 77 16.74 4.21 -9.01
CA ALA A 77 18.00 3.75 -9.59
C ALA A 77 17.81 2.63 -10.62
N VAL A 78 16.89 1.70 -10.37
CA VAL A 78 16.54 0.64 -11.34
C VAL A 78 15.80 1.22 -12.55
N ASP A 79 14.86 2.13 -12.34
CA ASP A 79 14.13 2.83 -13.41
C ASP A 79 15.10 3.55 -14.36
N ASP A 80 16.00 4.36 -13.79
CA ASP A 80 17.01 5.12 -14.54
C ASP A 80 17.98 4.17 -15.27
N ALA A 81 18.37 3.06 -14.64
CA ALA A 81 19.26 2.08 -15.27
C ALA A 81 18.60 1.32 -16.43
N LEU A 82 17.30 1.02 -16.34
CA LEU A 82 16.54 0.44 -17.46
C LEU A 82 16.50 1.39 -18.65
N VAL A 83 16.20 2.66 -18.40
CA VAL A 83 16.14 3.72 -19.42
C VAL A 83 17.52 3.92 -20.07
N ALA A 84 18.58 4.04 -19.27
CA ALA A 84 19.94 4.22 -19.76
C ALA A 84 20.41 3.04 -20.62
N TYR A 85 20.15 1.81 -20.17
CA TYR A 85 20.52 0.61 -20.92
C TYR A 85 19.75 0.50 -22.25
N ALA A 86 18.46 0.83 -22.25
CA ALA A 86 17.66 0.91 -23.48
C ALA A 86 18.20 1.97 -24.45
N GLY A 87 18.59 3.15 -23.95
CA GLY A 87 19.15 4.23 -24.75
C GLY A 87 20.47 3.85 -25.42
N GLU A 88 21.40 3.25 -24.68
CA GLU A 88 22.68 2.78 -25.25
C GLU A 88 22.47 1.64 -26.27
N LEU A 89 21.51 0.74 -26.02
CA LEU A 89 21.13 -0.28 -27.01
C LEU A 89 20.48 0.32 -28.26
N ALA A 90 19.67 1.38 -28.13
CA ALA A 90 19.09 2.09 -29.26
C ALA A 90 20.19 2.73 -30.13
N VAL A 91 21.20 3.34 -29.51
CA VAL A 91 22.38 3.89 -30.19
C VAL A 91 23.13 2.78 -30.95
N LEU A 92 23.41 1.65 -30.29
CA LEU A 92 24.07 0.50 -30.92
C LEU A 92 23.27 -0.03 -32.12
N ALA A 93 21.97 -0.21 -31.96
CA ALA A 93 21.08 -0.74 -32.98
C ALA A 93 20.88 0.23 -34.15
N GLY A 94 20.92 1.54 -33.88
CA GLY A 94 20.75 2.61 -34.85
C GLY A 94 21.97 2.89 -35.72
N GLN A 95 23.15 2.36 -35.38
CA GLN A 95 24.35 2.47 -36.22
C GLN A 95 24.07 1.93 -37.64
N PRO A 96 24.46 2.63 -38.72
CA PRO A 96 24.05 2.29 -40.09
C PRO A 96 24.27 0.81 -40.47
N ALA A 97 25.44 0.27 -40.10
CA ALA A 97 25.81 -1.12 -40.27
C ALA A 97 24.86 -2.11 -39.55
N ASN A 98 24.63 -1.90 -38.26
CA ASN A 98 23.76 -2.76 -37.45
C ASN A 98 22.31 -2.62 -37.87
N ARG A 99 21.86 -1.39 -38.17
CA ARG A 99 20.52 -1.09 -38.65
C ARG A 99 20.20 -1.89 -39.92
N GLN A 100 21.10 -1.86 -40.91
CA GLN A 100 20.92 -2.62 -42.14
C GLN A 100 20.86 -4.13 -41.88
N GLN A 101 21.73 -4.63 -41.01
CA GLN A 101 21.77 -6.06 -40.70
C GLN A 101 20.56 -6.54 -39.89
N LEU A 102 20.03 -5.71 -38.98
CA LEU A 102 18.80 -5.98 -38.23
C LEU A 102 17.58 -6.04 -39.16
N LEU A 103 17.47 -5.15 -40.16
CA LEU A 103 16.41 -5.24 -41.18
C LEU A 103 16.47 -6.58 -41.93
N LEU A 104 17.66 -7.02 -42.33
CA LEU A 104 17.86 -8.30 -43.01
C LEU A 104 17.48 -9.50 -42.11
N MET A 105 17.67 -9.39 -40.80
CA MET A 105 17.29 -10.42 -39.84
C MET A 105 15.77 -10.46 -39.61
N GLU A 106 15.11 -9.30 -39.51
CA GLU A 106 13.66 -9.19 -39.34
C GLU A 106 12.90 -9.76 -40.55
N ASP A 107 13.38 -9.53 -41.77
CA ASP A 107 12.78 -10.08 -43.00
C ASP A 107 12.93 -11.62 -43.10
N GLN A 108 13.80 -12.23 -42.28
CA GLN A 108 13.98 -13.69 -42.16
C GLN A 108 13.17 -14.34 -41.02
N GLU A 109 12.60 -13.55 -40.11
CA GLU A 109 11.78 -14.08 -39.02
C GLU A 109 10.36 -14.41 -39.50
N THR A 110 9.83 -15.58 -39.10
CA THR A 110 8.43 -15.95 -39.38
C THR A 110 7.47 -15.12 -38.51
N PRO A 111 6.22 -14.86 -38.94
CA PRO A 111 5.38 -13.76 -38.41
C PRO A 111 4.81 -13.95 -36.98
N VAL A 112 5.35 -14.88 -36.18
CA VAL A 112 4.72 -15.35 -34.94
C VAL A 112 5.14 -14.53 -33.70
N ALA A 113 6.19 -13.70 -33.78
CA ALA A 113 6.62 -12.87 -32.66
C ALA A 113 5.87 -11.52 -32.62
N ARG A 114 4.80 -11.45 -31.81
CA ARG A 114 3.94 -10.26 -31.65
C ARG A 114 4.63 -9.12 -30.90
N ASP A 115 4.38 -7.91 -31.39
CA ASP A 115 4.93 -6.61 -30.97
C ASP A 115 4.45 -6.16 -29.58
N LEU A 116 5.34 -5.52 -28.81
CA LEU A 116 4.99 -4.75 -27.60
C LEU A 116 4.33 -3.40 -27.94
N VAL A 117 4.50 -2.94 -29.18
CA VAL A 117 3.94 -1.69 -29.70
C VAL A 117 2.69 -2.04 -30.52
N ALA A 118 1.59 -2.35 -29.83
CA ALA A 118 0.29 -2.44 -30.48
C ALA A 118 -0.22 -1.02 -30.77
N GLY A 119 0.30 -0.41 -31.85
CA GLY A 119 -0.05 0.96 -32.22
C GLY A 119 0.46 1.40 -33.60
N SER A 120 1.51 0.78 -34.16
CA SER A 120 1.88 1.05 -35.55
C SER A 120 1.03 0.18 -36.49
N THR A 121 -0.27 0.45 -36.55
CA THR A 121 -1.09 0.00 -37.69
C THR A 121 -0.44 0.53 -38.96
N GLY A 122 -0.15 -0.39 -39.87
CA GLY A 122 0.46 -0.09 -41.16
C GLY A 122 -0.27 1.06 -41.86
N GLY A 123 0.38 2.20 -41.91
CA GLY A 123 0.06 3.30 -42.79
C GLY A 123 1.09 3.31 -43.92
N ASP A 124 0.58 3.19 -45.15
CA ASP A 124 1.21 3.39 -46.45
C ASP A 124 2.73 3.50 -46.52
N GLN A 125 3.31 2.58 -47.30
CA GLN A 125 4.62 2.74 -47.92
C GLN A 125 4.59 3.96 -48.86
N ALA A 126 4.79 5.15 -48.30
CA ALA A 126 5.23 6.29 -49.07
C ALA A 126 6.66 6.00 -49.55
N ALA A 127 6.83 5.86 -50.87
CA ALA A 127 8.13 5.67 -51.50
C ALA A 127 9.08 6.80 -51.08
N GLY A 128 10.10 6.49 -50.27
CA GLY A 128 11.12 7.44 -49.83
C GLY A 128 11.36 7.51 -48.31
N VAL A 129 10.54 6.84 -47.47
CA VAL A 129 10.80 6.80 -46.02
C VAL A 129 11.80 5.67 -45.70
N GLU A 130 12.92 6.03 -45.08
CA GLU A 130 13.95 5.08 -44.68
C GLU A 130 13.38 4.08 -43.65
N ARG A 131 13.43 2.78 -43.95
CA ARG A 131 12.90 1.74 -43.07
C ARG A 131 13.74 1.66 -41.79
N VAL A 132 13.11 1.74 -40.62
CA VAL A 132 13.76 1.58 -39.31
C VAL A 132 13.47 0.17 -38.81
N PRO A 133 14.45 -0.61 -38.32
CA PRO A 133 14.19 -1.91 -37.69
C PRO A 133 13.22 -1.73 -36.52
N ARG A 134 12.27 -2.66 -36.36
CA ARG A 134 11.31 -2.61 -35.24
C ARG A 134 12.01 -2.57 -33.89
N LEU A 135 13.13 -3.28 -33.77
CA LEU A 135 13.93 -3.31 -32.55
C LEU A 135 14.43 -1.91 -32.14
N VAL A 136 14.84 -1.07 -33.10
CA VAL A 136 15.33 0.29 -32.81
C VAL A 136 14.20 1.13 -32.22
N THR A 137 13.04 1.16 -32.88
CA THR A 137 11.87 1.91 -32.40
C THR A 137 11.40 1.42 -31.02
N GLN A 138 11.47 0.12 -30.76
CA GLN A 138 11.11 -0.43 -29.45
C GLN A 138 12.11 -0.02 -28.35
N LEU A 139 13.40 0.02 -28.65
CA LEU A 139 14.43 0.47 -27.69
C LEU A 139 14.33 1.97 -27.40
N GLU A 140 14.09 2.78 -28.43
CA GLU A 140 13.82 4.22 -28.28
C GLU A 140 12.58 4.46 -27.41
N TRP A 141 11.50 3.72 -27.67
CA TRP A 141 10.27 3.81 -26.86
C TRP A 141 10.49 3.44 -25.39
N ILE A 142 11.31 2.43 -25.09
CA ILE A 142 11.68 2.08 -23.71
C ILE A 142 12.56 3.16 -23.10
N ALA A 143 13.50 3.73 -23.85
CA ALA A 143 14.35 4.83 -23.41
C ALA A 143 13.53 6.11 -23.09
N ASP A 144 12.38 6.31 -23.74
CA ASP A 144 11.42 7.37 -23.41
C ASP A 144 10.59 7.10 -22.14
N ARG A 145 10.85 5.99 -21.45
CA ARG A 145 10.22 5.57 -20.19
C ARG A 145 8.69 5.53 -20.32
N PRO A 146 8.13 4.52 -21.00
CA PRO A 146 6.72 4.48 -21.37
C PRO A 146 5.80 4.16 -20.19
N TRP A 147 6.34 3.75 -19.05
CA TRP A 147 5.60 3.53 -17.81
C TRP A 147 5.43 4.80 -16.97
N ILE A 148 4.35 4.87 -16.21
CA ILE A 148 4.09 5.90 -15.20
C ILE A 148 5.14 5.75 -14.10
N ASP A 149 5.24 4.53 -13.55
CA ASP A 149 6.16 4.14 -12.50
C ASP A 149 6.34 2.61 -12.51
N LEU A 150 7.46 2.09 -12.01
CA LEU A 150 7.63 0.64 -11.80
C LEU A 150 6.74 0.15 -10.64
N VAL A 151 6.42 1.02 -9.69
CA VAL A 151 5.55 0.74 -8.55
C VAL A 151 4.12 1.16 -8.87
N SER A 152 3.16 0.29 -8.59
CA SER A 152 1.74 0.64 -8.62
C SER A 152 1.06 0.18 -7.36
N VAL A 153 0.56 1.13 -6.57
CA VAL A 153 -0.21 0.82 -5.36
C VAL A 153 -1.56 0.21 -5.66
N ALA A 154 -2.05 0.31 -6.90
CA ALA A 154 -3.24 -0.39 -7.33
C ALA A 154 -3.07 -1.92 -7.27
N ASP A 155 -1.82 -2.41 -7.24
CA ASP A 155 -1.52 -3.83 -7.10
C ASP A 155 -1.73 -4.37 -5.68
N TYR A 156 -2.03 -3.51 -4.70
CA TYR A 156 -2.08 -3.88 -3.29
C TYR A 156 -3.06 -4.99 -2.97
N PHE A 157 -4.26 -4.99 -3.56
CA PHE A 157 -5.26 -6.05 -3.35
C PHE A 157 -5.25 -7.11 -4.46
N HIS A 158 -4.73 -6.77 -5.64
CA HIS A 158 -4.64 -7.66 -6.80
C HIS A 158 -3.67 -7.08 -7.84
N SER A 159 -2.87 -7.91 -8.51
CA SER A 159 -1.96 -7.45 -9.58
C SER A 159 -2.74 -7.01 -10.83
N VAL A 160 -3.13 -5.74 -10.90
CA VAL A 160 -3.95 -5.18 -11.99
C VAL A 160 -3.14 -4.35 -12.98
N SER A 161 -2.03 -3.78 -12.57
CA SER A 161 -1.39 -2.69 -13.33
C SER A 161 -0.43 -3.18 -14.42
N GLN A 162 -0.20 -4.49 -14.56
CA GLN A 162 0.70 -5.10 -15.56
C GLN A 162 2.04 -4.35 -15.70
N LEU A 163 2.32 -3.69 -16.83
CA LEU A 163 3.53 -2.87 -17.05
C LEU A 163 3.41 -1.40 -16.61
N ASN A 164 2.25 -0.98 -16.13
CA ASN A 164 1.95 0.36 -15.62
C ASN A 164 2.25 1.49 -16.63
N LEU A 165 1.80 1.32 -17.87
CA LEU A 165 2.08 2.21 -19.00
C LEU A 165 1.34 3.56 -18.90
N ARG A 166 1.96 4.65 -19.37
CA ARG A 166 1.38 6.02 -19.40
C ARG A 166 0.21 6.16 -20.37
N GLN A 167 0.28 5.42 -21.47
CA GLN A 167 -0.83 5.29 -22.40
C GLN A 167 -1.38 3.89 -22.20
N GLY A 168 -2.62 3.79 -21.73
CA GLY A 168 -3.35 2.53 -21.84
C GLY A 168 -3.36 2.18 -23.33
N VAL A 169 -2.75 1.05 -23.69
CA VAL A 169 -2.80 0.55 -25.05
C VAL A 169 -4.29 0.23 -25.31
N ASN A 170 -5.06 1.19 -25.83
CA ASN A 170 -6.51 1.12 -26.06
C ASN A 170 -7.37 0.76 -24.82
N GLU A 171 -7.60 1.73 -23.93
CA GLU A 171 -8.65 1.64 -22.89
C GLU A 171 -10.06 1.42 -23.50
N ASP A 172 -10.27 1.80 -24.76
CA ASP A 172 -11.58 1.73 -25.43
C ASP A 172 -12.07 0.33 -25.82
N SER A 173 -11.24 -0.71 -25.71
CA SER A 173 -11.61 -2.05 -26.19
C SER A 173 -11.92 -3.07 -25.10
N GLY A 174 -11.71 -2.76 -23.81
CA GLY A 174 -12.06 -3.63 -22.67
C GLY A 174 -11.42 -5.03 -22.66
N LEU A 175 -10.57 -5.34 -23.65
CA LEU A 175 -10.00 -6.66 -23.93
C LEU A 175 -8.50 -6.49 -24.22
N GLN A 176 -7.79 -5.87 -23.30
CA GLN A 176 -6.33 -5.93 -23.28
C GLN A 176 -5.92 -7.35 -22.88
N PRO A 177 -5.20 -8.12 -23.73
CA PRO A 177 -4.67 -9.41 -23.33
C PRO A 177 -3.70 -9.20 -22.16
N GLN A 178 -4.02 -9.77 -21.00
CA GLN A 178 -3.13 -9.72 -19.85
C GLN A 178 -1.84 -10.49 -20.15
N LEU A 179 -0.70 -9.86 -19.85
CA LEU A 179 0.60 -10.51 -19.97
C LEU A 179 0.69 -11.67 -18.98
N ALA A 180 1.06 -12.85 -19.48
CA ALA A 180 1.17 -14.07 -18.67
C ALA A 180 2.05 -13.90 -17.42
N ALA A 181 3.08 -13.05 -17.48
CA ALA A 181 3.94 -12.75 -16.33
C ALA A 181 3.20 -12.13 -15.14
N PHE A 182 2.06 -11.45 -15.37
CA PHE A 182 1.26 -10.80 -14.33
C PHE A 182 0.02 -11.59 -13.92
N LEU A 183 -0.19 -12.76 -14.53
CA LEU A 183 -1.30 -13.64 -14.23
C LEU A 183 -0.91 -14.55 -13.06
N PRO A 184 -1.64 -14.54 -11.92
CA PRO A 184 -1.30 -15.39 -10.77
C PRO A 184 -1.14 -16.86 -11.14
N TYR A 185 -2.00 -17.41 -12.00
CA TYR A 185 -1.89 -18.81 -12.41
C TYR A 185 -0.61 -19.13 -13.20
N SER A 186 0.02 -18.15 -13.85
CA SER A 186 1.27 -18.32 -14.60
C SER A 186 2.49 -17.90 -13.79
N ASN A 187 2.37 -16.95 -12.87
CA ASN A 187 3.45 -16.48 -12.02
C ASN A 187 3.21 -16.83 -10.54
N VAL A 188 3.95 -17.82 -10.04
CA VAL A 188 3.84 -18.32 -8.66
C VAL A 188 4.04 -17.22 -7.62
N ARG A 189 4.87 -16.21 -7.89
CA ARG A 189 5.12 -15.09 -6.96
C ARG A 189 3.86 -14.24 -6.73
N LEU A 190 3.00 -14.14 -7.74
CA LEU A 190 1.74 -13.39 -7.68
C LEU A 190 0.54 -14.23 -7.22
N ARG A 191 0.75 -15.54 -6.97
CA ARG A 191 -0.30 -16.41 -6.39
C ARG A 191 -0.51 -16.09 -4.92
N GLN A 192 0.57 -16.00 -4.15
CA GLN A 192 0.45 -15.87 -2.71
C GLN A 192 -0.08 -14.47 -2.34
N LEU A 193 -0.88 -14.41 -1.28
CA LEU A 193 -1.22 -13.13 -0.64
C LEU A 193 0.06 -12.48 -0.07
N GLY A 194 -0.05 -11.22 0.37
CA GLY A 194 1.07 -10.44 0.90
C GLY A 194 1.46 -9.28 -0.02
N ASP A 195 2.75 -8.95 -0.07
CA ASP A 195 3.28 -7.74 -0.71
C ASP A 195 3.25 -7.81 -2.26
N LEU A 196 2.03 -7.76 -2.83
CA LEU A 196 1.81 -7.82 -4.26
C LEU A 196 2.34 -6.58 -4.98
N VAL A 197 2.41 -5.41 -4.32
CA VAL A 197 3.00 -4.20 -4.90
C VAL A 197 4.47 -4.45 -5.23
N SER A 198 5.24 -4.93 -4.25
CA SER A 198 6.67 -5.22 -4.43
C SER A 198 6.90 -6.36 -5.43
N ARG A 199 6.13 -7.46 -5.35
CA ARG A 199 6.28 -8.60 -6.28
C ARG A 199 5.91 -8.24 -7.72
N SER A 200 4.87 -7.43 -7.93
CA SER A 200 4.50 -6.93 -9.26
C SER A 200 5.54 -5.94 -9.79
N MET A 201 6.09 -5.07 -8.95
CA MET A 201 7.21 -4.19 -9.32
C MET A 201 8.43 -5.00 -9.78
N LEU A 202 8.87 -6.01 -9.01
CA LEU A 202 9.99 -6.87 -9.41
C LEU A 202 9.68 -7.62 -10.73
N THR A 203 8.44 -8.07 -10.92
CA THR A 203 8.01 -8.71 -12.17
C THR A 203 8.12 -7.75 -13.37
N ARG A 204 7.81 -6.46 -13.20
CA ARG A 204 8.02 -5.43 -14.25
C ARG A 204 9.50 -5.24 -14.56
N VAL A 205 10.33 -5.14 -13.52
CA VAL A 205 11.79 -4.99 -13.66
C VAL A 205 12.37 -6.17 -14.43
N GLU A 206 12.01 -7.39 -14.05
CA GLU A 206 12.45 -8.62 -14.74
C GLU A 206 11.98 -8.63 -16.20
N PHE A 207 10.73 -8.27 -16.45
CA PHE A 207 10.17 -8.21 -17.81
C PHE A 207 11.01 -7.29 -18.71
N TRP A 208 11.29 -6.06 -18.26
CA TRP A 208 12.08 -5.10 -19.04
C TRP A 208 13.53 -5.54 -19.17
N ALA A 209 14.16 -6.00 -18.10
CA ALA A 209 15.54 -6.48 -18.14
C ALA A 209 15.72 -7.67 -19.10
N ASP A 210 14.79 -8.64 -19.09
CA ASP A 210 14.82 -9.77 -20.03
C ASP A 210 14.56 -9.35 -21.47
N TYR A 211 13.68 -8.37 -21.69
CA TYR A 211 13.49 -7.78 -23.00
C TYR A 211 14.78 -7.13 -23.51
N LEU A 212 15.42 -6.26 -22.71
CA LEU A 212 16.66 -5.57 -23.08
C LEU A 212 17.82 -6.54 -23.30
N ARG A 213 17.94 -7.58 -22.47
CA ARG A 213 18.95 -8.65 -22.66
C ARG A 213 18.76 -9.38 -24.00
N ARG A 214 17.53 -9.66 -24.42
CA ARG A 214 17.25 -10.27 -25.74
C ARG A 214 17.55 -9.30 -26.88
N ALA A 215 17.23 -8.02 -26.71
CA ALA A 215 17.57 -6.98 -27.66
C ALA A 215 19.10 -6.85 -27.83
N GLU A 216 19.85 -6.87 -26.73
CA GLU A 216 21.31 -6.86 -26.73
C GLU A 216 21.87 -8.05 -27.53
N MET A 217 21.39 -9.28 -27.26
CA MET A 217 21.82 -10.46 -28.02
C MET A 217 21.60 -10.31 -29.53
N ARG A 218 20.47 -9.71 -29.94
CA ARG A 218 20.17 -9.43 -31.34
C ARG A 218 21.11 -8.36 -31.93
N CYS A 219 21.40 -7.29 -31.19
CA CYS A 219 22.32 -6.24 -31.62
C CYS A 219 23.74 -6.79 -31.82
N HIS A 220 24.23 -7.61 -30.88
CA HIS A 220 25.55 -8.26 -31.02
C HIS A 220 25.57 -9.24 -32.19
N GLU A 221 24.50 -10.01 -32.42
CA GLU A 221 24.42 -10.90 -33.58
C GLU A 221 24.47 -10.14 -34.90
N ALA A 222 23.71 -9.04 -35.03
CA ALA A 222 23.77 -8.17 -36.19
C ALA A 222 25.20 -7.63 -36.39
N ARG A 223 25.84 -7.15 -35.34
CA ARG A 223 27.20 -6.62 -35.40
C ARG A 223 28.23 -7.68 -35.81
N ARG A 224 28.13 -8.91 -35.30
CA ARG A 224 29.03 -10.03 -35.68
C ARG A 224 28.97 -10.33 -37.18
N ARG A 225 27.82 -10.16 -37.81
CA ARG A 225 27.66 -10.36 -39.27
C ARG A 225 28.27 -9.25 -40.10
N VAL A 226 28.38 -8.04 -39.55
CA VAL A 226 29.03 -6.89 -40.21
C VAL A 226 30.54 -6.88 -39.99
N CYS A 227 30.99 -7.09 -38.75
CA CYS A 227 32.39 -7.07 -38.36
C CYS A 227 32.97 -8.49 -38.33
N GLN A 228 33.41 -9.00 -39.49
CA GLN A 228 34.23 -10.21 -39.55
C GLN A 228 35.63 -9.92 -38.99
N GLY A 229 35.82 -9.91 -37.67
CA GLY A 229 37.18 -9.79 -37.13
C GLY A 229 37.33 -9.60 -35.63
N GLU A 230 36.70 -8.59 -35.02
CA GLU A 230 36.88 -8.33 -33.59
C GLU A 230 35.60 -7.82 -32.93
N PRO A 231 35.11 -8.49 -31.86
CA PRO A 231 34.10 -7.92 -30.99
C PRO A 231 34.76 -6.85 -30.12
N GLN A 232 34.61 -5.57 -30.48
CA GLN A 232 34.77 -4.53 -29.47
C GLN A 232 33.46 -4.43 -28.67
N PRO A 233 33.52 -4.60 -27.34
CA PRO A 233 32.39 -4.28 -26.51
C PRO A 233 32.13 -2.77 -26.61
N GLU A 234 30.89 -2.39 -26.89
CA GLU A 234 30.50 -1.00 -26.63
C GLU A 234 30.47 -0.82 -25.13
N GLU A 235 31.58 -0.29 -24.60
CA GLU A 235 31.84 -0.16 -23.16
C GLU A 235 30.67 0.46 -22.41
N ARG A 236 29.90 1.34 -23.07
CA ARG A 236 28.68 1.96 -22.53
C ARG A 236 27.52 0.99 -22.34
N VAL A 237 27.29 0.08 -23.29
CA VAL A 237 26.25 -0.97 -23.18
C VAL A 237 26.60 -1.92 -22.04
N ILE A 238 27.88 -2.29 -21.90
CA ILE A 238 28.33 -3.12 -20.78
C ILE A 238 28.17 -2.37 -19.44
N ALA A 239 28.59 -1.10 -19.38
CA ALA A 239 28.50 -0.30 -18.17
C ALA A 239 27.05 -0.15 -17.69
N THR A 240 26.12 0.19 -18.60
CA THR A 240 24.69 0.34 -18.28
C THR A 240 24.05 -1.01 -17.92
N GLN A 241 24.45 -2.12 -18.56
CA GLN A 241 24.00 -3.45 -18.18
C GLN A 241 24.45 -3.82 -16.75
N LEU A 242 25.72 -3.56 -16.41
CA LEU A 242 26.24 -3.82 -15.07
C LEU A 242 25.54 -2.96 -14.02
N GLN A 243 25.35 -1.66 -14.30
CA GLN A 243 24.61 -0.75 -13.43
C GLN A 243 23.18 -1.23 -13.18
N LEU A 244 22.47 -1.73 -14.21
CA LEU A 244 21.14 -2.29 -14.06
C LEU A 244 21.14 -3.52 -13.15
N ARG A 245 22.12 -4.42 -13.31
CA ARG A 245 22.25 -5.61 -12.45
C ARG A 245 22.50 -5.20 -11.00
N GLU A 246 23.47 -4.32 -10.74
CA GLU A 246 23.80 -3.84 -9.40
C GLU A 246 22.61 -3.13 -8.73
N SER A 247 21.89 -2.29 -9.49
CA SER A 247 20.70 -1.59 -9.00
C SER A 247 19.58 -2.56 -8.65
N ARG A 248 19.36 -3.58 -9.49
CA ARG A 248 18.35 -4.63 -9.24
C ARG A 248 18.71 -5.47 -8.01
N ASP A 249 19.95 -5.92 -7.90
CA ASP A 249 20.39 -6.72 -6.77
C ASP A 249 20.26 -5.92 -5.46
N THR A 250 20.61 -4.62 -5.48
CA THR A 250 20.41 -3.70 -4.34
C THR A 250 18.93 -3.50 -4.01
N LEU A 251 18.05 -3.44 -5.00
CA LEU A 251 16.61 -3.35 -4.80
C LEU A 251 16.06 -4.65 -4.19
N GLU A 252 16.47 -5.82 -4.69
CA GLU A 252 16.03 -7.13 -4.21
C GLU A 252 16.34 -7.33 -2.72
N THR A 253 17.48 -6.81 -2.22
CA THR A 253 17.81 -6.88 -0.79
C THR A 253 16.78 -6.22 0.13
N LEU A 254 15.97 -5.25 -0.34
CA LEU A 254 14.88 -4.67 0.47
C LEU A 254 13.79 -5.69 0.85
N PHE A 255 13.65 -6.72 0.03
CA PHE A 255 12.63 -7.76 0.17
C PHE A 255 13.17 -8.99 0.91
N HIS A 256 14.43 -8.96 1.32
CA HIS A 256 15.11 -10.01 2.07
C HIS A 256 15.70 -9.40 3.34
N GLY A 257 14.89 -9.34 4.40
CA GLY A 257 15.29 -8.81 5.70
C GLY A 257 14.47 -9.41 6.84
N GLU A 258 14.87 -9.14 8.08
CA GLU A 258 14.25 -9.72 9.29
C GLU A 258 12.73 -9.42 9.37
N GLU A 259 12.31 -8.25 8.89
CA GLU A 259 10.91 -7.83 8.89
C GLU A 259 10.15 -8.18 7.60
N ALA A 260 10.80 -8.75 6.59
CA ALA A 260 10.17 -8.99 5.29
C ALA A 260 8.98 -9.96 5.40
N ASP A 261 9.17 -11.04 6.15
CA ASP A 261 8.13 -12.03 6.43
C ASP A 261 6.96 -11.43 7.23
N LEU A 262 7.26 -10.60 8.23
CA LEU A 262 6.25 -9.92 9.03
C LEU A 262 5.45 -8.92 8.19
N ARG A 263 6.14 -8.13 7.35
CA ARG A 263 5.52 -7.19 6.41
C ARG A 263 4.59 -7.91 5.46
N ASP A 264 5.07 -8.97 4.81
CA ASP A 264 4.30 -9.78 3.89
C ASP A 264 3.05 -10.36 4.57
N GLY A 265 3.22 -10.87 5.79
CA GLY A 265 2.11 -11.38 6.59
C GLY A 265 1.07 -10.32 6.96
N CYS A 266 1.50 -9.13 7.39
CA CYS A 266 0.58 -8.03 7.72
C CYS A 266 -0.24 -7.59 6.49
N ILE A 267 0.41 -7.44 5.33
CA ILE A 267 -0.26 -7.09 4.07
C ILE A 267 -1.27 -8.19 3.67
N GLY A 268 -0.85 -9.46 3.75
CA GLY A 268 -1.70 -10.60 3.43
C GLY A 268 -2.97 -10.64 4.30
N LEU A 269 -2.82 -10.40 5.60
CA LEU A 269 -3.94 -10.35 6.54
C LEU A 269 -4.89 -9.17 6.27
N VAL A 270 -4.37 -8.00 5.85
CA VAL A 270 -5.20 -6.88 5.41
C VAL A 270 -5.99 -7.23 4.14
N GLN A 271 -5.38 -7.92 3.18
CA GLN A 271 -6.08 -8.40 1.98
C GLN A 271 -7.20 -9.39 2.35
N VAL A 272 -6.98 -10.26 3.33
CA VAL A 272 -7.99 -11.20 3.84
C VAL A 272 -9.17 -10.46 4.45
N ILE A 273 -8.95 -9.55 5.38
CA ILE A 273 -10.05 -8.84 6.03
C ILE A 273 -10.82 -7.96 5.04
N ALA A 274 -10.15 -7.36 4.05
CA ALA A 274 -10.82 -6.64 2.97
C ALA A 274 -11.73 -7.56 2.13
N ALA A 275 -11.32 -8.79 1.87
CA ALA A 275 -12.09 -9.75 1.08
C ALA A 275 -13.36 -10.26 1.78
N TYR A 276 -13.29 -10.51 3.10
CA TYR A 276 -14.37 -11.13 3.88
C TYR A 276 -15.22 -10.12 4.69
N ARG A 277 -14.66 -8.94 5.00
CA ARG A 277 -15.32 -7.86 5.73
C ARG A 277 -15.16 -6.54 4.96
N PRO A 278 -15.84 -6.35 3.83
CA PRO A 278 -15.64 -5.19 2.94
C PRO A 278 -15.98 -3.83 3.56
N MET A 279 -16.69 -3.80 4.69
CA MET A 279 -17.00 -2.58 5.46
C MET A 279 -15.93 -2.23 6.51
N THR A 280 -14.79 -2.92 6.52
CA THR A 280 -13.70 -2.66 7.46
C THR A 280 -13.07 -1.28 7.17
N GLU A 281 -12.84 -0.52 8.24
CA GLU A 281 -12.17 0.79 8.17
C GLU A 281 -10.70 0.59 7.78
N LEU A 282 -10.36 1.00 6.55
CA LEU A 282 -9.02 0.88 5.98
C LEU A 282 -8.49 2.23 5.45
N SER A 283 -9.08 3.37 5.85
CA SER A 283 -8.70 4.69 5.34
C SER A 283 -7.25 5.08 5.65
N TRP A 284 -6.65 4.44 6.66
CA TRP A 284 -5.22 4.56 6.97
C TRP A 284 -4.29 4.01 5.86
N LEU A 285 -4.81 3.25 4.87
CA LEU A 285 -4.09 2.91 3.64
C LEU A 285 -4.17 4.00 2.56
N GLY A 286 -4.83 5.13 2.84
CA GLY A 286 -5.02 6.22 1.89
C GLY A 286 -5.93 5.85 0.71
N GLU A 287 -5.60 6.34 -0.48
CA GLU A 287 -6.40 6.11 -1.70
C GLU A 287 -6.53 4.63 -2.07
N VAL A 288 -5.55 3.80 -1.68
CA VAL A 288 -5.54 2.37 -1.94
C VAL A 288 -6.73 1.67 -1.29
N ALA A 289 -7.25 2.19 -0.18
CA ALA A 289 -8.43 1.65 0.50
C ALA A 289 -9.66 1.58 -0.41
N GLN A 290 -9.78 2.50 -1.37
CA GLN A 290 -10.86 2.55 -2.36
C GLN A 290 -10.85 1.34 -3.30
N LEU A 291 -9.69 0.67 -3.43
CA LEU A 291 -9.49 -0.51 -4.27
C LEU A 291 -9.70 -1.83 -3.51
N SER A 292 -10.15 -1.78 -2.24
CA SER A 292 -10.40 -2.97 -1.40
C SER A 292 -11.41 -3.94 -2.02
N ALA A 293 -12.31 -3.47 -2.88
CA ALA A 293 -13.22 -4.32 -3.65
C ALA A 293 -12.48 -5.36 -4.51
N ASN A 294 -11.26 -5.08 -4.95
CA ASN A 294 -10.43 -6.02 -5.72
C ASN A 294 -10.03 -7.26 -4.89
N ALA A 295 -10.07 -7.19 -3.56
CA ALA A 295 -9.82 -8.32 -2.68
C ALA A 295 -10.93 -9.40 -2.78
N ALA A 296 -12.10 -9.08 -3.34
CA ALA A 296 -13.21 -10.04 -3.45
C ALA A 296 -12.83 -11.34 -4.17
N ALA A 297 -11.90 -11.29 -5.14
CA ALA A 297 -11.39 -12.44 -5.85
C ALA A 297 -10.70 -13.48 -4.94
N ILE A 298 -10.24 -13.09 -3.75
CA ILE A 298 -9.63 -14.01 -2.77
C ILE A 298 -10.62 -15.08 -2.34
N ARG A 299 -11.90 -14.74 -2.13
CA ARG A 299 -12.95 -15.71 -1.74
C ARG A 299 -13.15 -16.78 -2.80
N ASP A 300 -13.22 -16.37 -4.07
CA ASP A 300 -13.35 -17.30 -5.19
C ASP A 300 -12.12 -18.20 -5.32
N ARG A 301 -10.93 -17.69 -5.01
CA ARG A 301 -9.69 -18.48 -5.01
C ARG A 301 -9.68 -19.51 -3.89
N VAL A 302 -10.10 -19.17 -2.67
CA VAL A 302 -10.22 -20.16 -1.58
C VAL A 302 -11.15 -21.31 -1.98
N ARG A 303 -12.27 -21.02 -2.66
CA ARG A 303 -13.18 -22.06 -3.15
C ARG A 303 -12.57 -22.99 -4.21
N ARG A 304 -11.67 -22.48 -5.05
CA ARG A 304 -11.10 -23.23 -6.18
C ARG A 304 -9.80 -23.95 -5.85
N VAL A 305 -8.92 -23.31 -5.08
CA VAL A 305 -7.55 -23.77 -4.81
C VAL A 305 -7.19 -23.78 -3.32
N GLY A 306 -8.18 -23.57 -2.42
CA GLY A 306 -8.14 -23.79 -0.97
C GLY A 306 -6.78 -23.53 -0.32
N LEU A 307 -6.01 -24.61 -0.17
CA LEU A 307 -4.69 -24.64 0.46
C LEU A 307 -3.69 -23.62 -0.11
N GLU A 308 -3.71 -23.34 -1.42
CA GLU A 308 -2.80 -22.35 -2.02
C GLU A 308 -3.00 -20.93 -1.47
N VAL A 309 -4.19 -20.65 -0.91
CA VAL A 309 -4.51 -19.37 -0.28
C VAL A 309 -4.47 -19.48 1.24
N THR A 310 -5.00 -20.55 1.83
CA THR A 310 -5.14 -20.65 3.29
C THR A 310 -3.84 -21.03 4.00
N ASP A 311 -2.94 -21.82 3.41
CA ASP A 311 -1.64 -22.14 4.01
C ASP A 311 -0.80 -20.86 4.20
N PRO A 312 -0.66 -19.97 3.20
CA PRO A 312 -0.01 -18.67 3.40
C PRO A 312 -0.66 -17.83 4.50
N VAL A 313 -2.00 -17.81 4.60
CA VAL A 313 -2.69 -17.02 5.64
C VAL A 313 -2.41 -17.57 7.03
N ALA A 314 -2.43 -18.89 7.20
CA ALA A 314 -2.06 -19.53 8.47
C ALA A 314 -0.59 -19.23 8.83
N LYS A 315 0.32 -19.26 7.84
CA LYS A 315 1.71 -18.83 8.04
C LYS A 315 1.79 -17.36 8.48
N SER A 316 1.05 -16.46 7.84
CA SER A 316 0.99 -15.03 8.18
C SER A 316 0.47 -14.79 9.59
N LEU A 317 -0.57 -15.52 10.02
CA LEU A 317 -1.05 -15.51 11.40
C LEU A 317 0.05 -15.91 12.38
N GLY A 318 0.86 -16.92 12.06
CA GLY A 318 2.02 -17.29 12.86
C GLY A 318 3.11 -16.22 12.90
N GLN A 319 3.34 -15.51 11.79
CA GLN A 319 4.36 -14.46 11.69
C GLN A 319 4.01 -13.20 12.49
N VAL A 320 2.72 -12.85 12.62
CA VAL A 320 2.28 -11.68 13.41
C VAL A 320 2.22 -11.93 14.92
N TRP A 321 2.59 -13.13 15.36
CA TRP A 321 2.67 -13.50 16.77
C TRP A 321 3.40 -12.46 17.66
N PRO A 322 4.56 -11.88 17.26
CA PRO A 322 5.24 -10.87 18.06
C PRO A 322 4.40 -9.62 18.31
N LEU A 323 3.64 -9.15 17.30
CA LEU A 323 2.76 -7.98 17.41
C LEU A 323 1.56 -8.29 18.30
N TYR A 324 1.01 -9.50 18.20
CA TYR A 324 -0.15 -9.92 18.97
C TYR A 324 0.14 -10.01 20.49
N ARG A 325 1.40 -10.24 20.87
CA ARG A 325 1.83 -10.33 22.28
C ARG A 325 2.24 -8.98 22.88
N GLN A 326 2.56 -8.00 22.06
CA GLN A 326 2.96 -6.69 22.53
C GLN A 326 1.71 -5.95 23.02
N PRO A 327 1.64 -5.54 24.30
CA PRO A 327 0.60 -4.61 24.70
C PRO A 327 0.79 -3.35 23.87
N ILE A 328 -0.30 -2.81 23.32
CA ILE A 328 -0.22 -1.54 22.62
C ILE A 328 0.18 -0.51 23.69
N MET A 329 1.40 0.02 23.59
CA MET A 329 1.90 0.99 24.55
C MET A 329 1.06 2.26 24.39
N GLU A 330 0.30 2.59 25.44
CA GLU A 330 -0.64 3.71 25.45
C GLU A 330 0.06 5.02 25.08
N GLU A 331 1.31 5.16 25.54
CA GLU A 331 2.20 6.27 25.22
C GLU A 331 2.45 6.42 23.72
N GLU A 332 2.62 5.33 22.96
CA GLU A 332 2.86 5.41 21.52
C GLU A 332 1.62 5.85 20.74
N ILE A 333 0.42 5.40 21.16
CA ILE A 333 -0.84 5.88 20.57
C ILE A 333 -0.98 7.38 20.83
N ILE A 334 -0.73 7.82 22.06
CA ILE A 334 -0.80 9.23 22.46
C ILE A 334 0.24 10.05 21.67
N GLU A 335 1.49 9.60 21.62
CA GLU A 335 2.55 10.28 20.86
C GLU A 335 2.21 10.41 19.38
N ARG A 336 1.66 9.36 18.76
CA ARG A 336 1.23 9.41 17.36
C ARG A 336 0.09 10.42 17.19
N ALA A 337 -0.94 10.36 18.02
CA ALA A 337 -2.04 11.31 17.99
C ALA A 337 -1.54 12.76 18.17
N CYS A 338 -0.52 12.96 19.01
CA CYS A 338 0.13 14.25 19.24
C CYS A 338 0.94 14.76 18.03
N ARG A 339 1.40 13.88 17.12
CA ARG A 339 2.04 14.26 15.85
C ARG A 339 1.01 14.63 14.78
N GLU A 340 -0.14 13.98 14.79
CA GLU A 340 -1.21 14.14 13.80
C GLU A 340 -2.15 15.31 14.13
N HIS A 341 -2.41 15.56 15.42
CA HIS A 341 -3.40 16.52 15.89
C HIS A 341 -2.79 17.56 16.82
N ARG A 342 -3.35 18.77 16.81
CA ARG A 342 -2.91 19.85 17.71
C ARG A 342 -3.52 19.73 19.09
N LEU A 343 -4.77 19.28 19.20
CA LEU A 343 -5.41 18.99 20.47
C LEU A 343 -5.68 17.50 20.58
N VAL A 344 -5.10 16.82 21.57
CA VAL A 344 -5.41 15.43 21.88
C VAL A 344 -6.02 15.36 23.28
N MET A 345 -7.19 14.74 23.40
CA MET A 345 -7.80 14.46 24.71
C MET A 345 -7.91 12.95 24.89
N VAL A 346 -7.46 12.47 26.05
CA VAL A 346 -7.49 11.06 26.41
C VAL A 346 -8.49 10.87 27.55
N CYS A 347 -9.56 10.11 27.34
CA CYS A 347 -10.60 9.80 28.32
C CYS A 347 -10.65 8.31 28.66
N GLY A 348 -10.66 7.96 29.94
CA GLY A 348 -10.84 6.58 30.39
C GLY A 348 -11.30 6.47 31.83
N VAL A 349 -11.61 5.25 32.26
CA VAL A 349 -11.97 4.98 33.66
C VAL A 349 -10.81 5.36 34.55
N GLY A 350 -10.97 6.49 35.25
CA GLY A 350 -9.91 7.03 36.07
C GLY A 350 -8.70 7.54 35.28
N PHE A 351 -8.77 7.84 33.99
CA PHE A 351 -7.68 8.51 33.26
C PHE A 351 -8.20 9.68 32.44
N ARG A 352 -7.58 10.86 32.57
CA ARG A 352 -7.94 12.08 31.86
C ARG A 352 -6.69 12.89 31.61
N ALA A 353 -6.30 13.02 30.34
CA ALA A 353 -5.16 13.83 29.93
C ALA A 353 -5.54 14.72 28.74
N VAL A 354 -4.86 15.86 28.63
CA VAL A 354 -4.99 16.78 27.50
C VAL A 354 -3.59 17.08 27.02
N TYR A 355 -3.35 16.96 25.72
CA TYR A 355 -2.12 17.35 25.06
C TYR A 355 -2.43 18.48 24.07
N TRP A 356 -1.59 19.50 24.07
CA TRP A 356 -1.70 20.65 23.19
C TRP A 356 -0.37 20.86 22.47
N LYS A 357 -0.39 20.83 21.13
CA LYS A 357 0.79 20.89 20.26
C LYS A 357 1.88 19.88 20.65
N GLY A 358 1.44 18.69 21.05
CA GLY A 358 2.30 17.58 21.48
C GLY A 358 2.78 17.63 22.94
N GLU A 359 2.46 18.68 23.69
CA GLU A 359 2.85 18.80 25.11
C GLU A 359 1.67 18.52 26.05
N GLU A 360 1.90 17.80 27.14
CA GLU A 360 0.86 17.53 28.14
C GLU A 360 0.49 18.81 28.91
N VAL A 361 -0.80 19.13 28.95
CA VAL A 361 -1.35 20.20 29.78
C VAL A 361 -1.47 19.68 31.23
N THR A 362 -0.48 20.00 32.06
CA THR A 362 -0.32 19.51 33.44
C THR A 362 -1.44 20.00 34.36
N VAL A 363 -2.59 19.36 34.31
CA VAL A 363 -3.78 19.68 35.10
C VAL A 363 -4.40 18.39 35.62
N ASP A 364 -4.79 18.39 36.90
CA ASP A 364 -5.56 17.29 37.48
C ASP A 364 -7.02 17.32 37.00
N TRP A 365 -7.23 16.76 35.81
CA TRP A 365 -8.54 16.66 35.16
C TRP A 365 -9.50 15.71 35.87
N ARG A 366 -9.00 14.81 36.73
CA ARG A 366 -9.83 13.90 37.54
C ARG A 366 -10.61 14.70 38.58
N ASN A 367 -9.95 15.63 39.25
CA ASN A 367 -10.57 16.47 40.28
C ASN A 367 -11.32 17.69 39.71
N LYS A 368 -11.20 17.96 38.40
CA LYS A 368 -11.83 19.09 37.70
C LYS A 368 -12.92 18.67 36.72
N THR A 369 -13.78 17.72 37.11
CA THR A 369 -14.82 17.11 36.25
C THR A 369 -15.64 18.10 35.42
N LEU A 370 -16.17 19.18 36.00
CA LEU A 370 -16.98 20.16 35.24
C LEU A 370 -16.17 20.92 34.16
N ARG A 371 -14.86 21.13 34.40
CA ARG A 371 -13.98 21.79 33.42
C ARG A 371 -13.59 20.83 32.31
N TRP A 372 -13.31 19.58 32.68
CA TRP A 372 -13.10 18.48 31.74
C TRP A 372 -14.30 18.28 30.83
N GLU A 373 -15.50 18.12 31.38
CA GLU A 373 -16.73 17.89 30.61
C GLU A 373 -17.04 19.03 29.64
N PHE A 374 -16.79 20.27 30.04
CA PHE A 374 -16.99 21.41 29.15
C PHE A 374 -15.94 21.47 28.03
N LEU A 375 -14.66 21.16 28.33
CA LEU A 375 -13.62 21.07 27.30
C LEU A 375 -13.86 19.93 26.31
N LEU A 376 -14.23 18.74 26.83
CA LEU A 376 -14.58 17.59 26.00
C LEU A 376 -15.79 17.90 25.12
N GLY A 377 -16.83 18.51 25.69
CA GLY A 377 -18.00 18.96 24.93
C GLY A 377 -17.66 19.98 23.83
N LEU A 378 -16.72 20.90 24.10
CA LEU A 378 -16.23 21.84 23.08
C LEU A 378 -15.49 21.12 21.95
N ALA A 379 -14.66 20.12 22.26
CA ALA A 379 -13.95 19.33 21.28
C ALA A 379 -14.91 18.48 20.42
N GLU A 380 -15.84 17.75 21.06
CA GLU A 380 -16.89 16.98 20.37
C GLU A 380 -17.76 17.85 19.45
N ALA A 381 -18.12 19.06 19.90
CA ALA A 381 -18.90 20.00 19.11
C ALA A 381 -18.09 20.58 17.95
N ALA A 382 -16.81 20.89 18.14
CA ALA A 382 -15.93 21.38 17.08
C ALA A 382 -15.72 20.34 15.97
N MET A 383 -15.58 19.05 16.32
CA MET A 383 -15.54 17.97 15.33
C MET A 383 -16.80 17.94 14.44
N LYS A 384 -17.96 18.34 14.99
CA LYS A 384 -19.24 18.46 14.28
C LYS A 384 -19.48 19.84 13.67
N LYS A 385 -18.51 20.76 13.77
CA LYS A 385 -18.61 22.18 13.39
C LYS A 385 -19.78 22.91 14.07
N GLN A 386 -20.06 22.54 15.33
CA GLN A 386 -21.12 23.07 16.17
C GLN A 386 -20.56 23.82 17.38
N GLY A 387 -21.41 24.62 18.03
CA GLY A 387 -21.11 25.23 19.33
C GLY A 387 -21.79 24.47 20.47
N VAL A 388 -21.28 24.62 21.68
CA VAL A 388 -21.86 24.10 22.92
C VAL A 388 -22.73 25.18 23.55
N ASP A 389 -24.00 24.85 23.80
CA ASP A 389 -24.93 25.67 24.58
C ASP A 389 -25.23 25.01 25.94
N ALA A 390 -25.99 25.71 26.78
CA ALA A 390 -26.34 25.23 28.12
C ALA A 390 -27.30 24.02 28.12
N PHE A 391 -27.90 23.67 26.98
CA PHE A 391 -28.86 22.56 26.84
C PHE A 391 -28.19 21.27 26.33
N LEU A 392 -27.11 21.39 25.54
CA LEU A 392 -26.31 20.28 25.02
C LEU A 392 -25.38 19.67 26.08
N GLU A 393 -25.28 20.29 27.25
CA GLU A 393 -24.42 19.83 28.33
C GLU A 393 -25.06 18.66 29.09
N LYS A 394 -24.51 17.45 28.92
CA LYS A 394 -25.00 16.16 29.49
C LYS A 394 -25.07 16.10 31.04
N THR A 395 -24.74 17.17 31.77
CA THR A 395 -24.36 17.09 33.19
C THR A 395 -25.51 17.20 34.19
N GLY A 396 -26.76 17.40 33.76
CA GLY A 396 -27.98 17.28 34.60
C GLY A 396 -28.07 18.21 35.82
N ARG A 397 -27.04 19.01 36.12
CA ARG A 397 -27.00 20.00 37.19
C ARG A 397 -27.31 21.35 36.57
N GLY A 398 -28.36 22.01 37.07
CA GLY A 398 -29.00 23.19 36.46
C GLY A 398 -28.05 24.32 36.00
N PRO A 399 -28.59 25.28 35.21
CA PRO A 399 -27.83 26.13 34.31
C PRO A 399 -26.92 27.10 35.07
N LYS A 400 -25.70 26.66 35.39
CA LYS A 400 -24.62 27.61 35.68
C LYS A 400 -24.20 28.26 34.35
N PRO A 401 -23.98 29.59 34.32
CA PRO A 401 -23.62 30.26 33.08
C PRO A 401 -22.35 29.65 32.46
N LEU A 402 -22.39 29.27 31.18
CA LEU A 402 -21.20 28.77 30.46
C LEU A 402 -20.03 29.77 30.49
N LYS A 403 -20.33 31.06 30.65
CA LYS A 403 -19.34 32.13 30.89
C LYS A 403 -18.42 31.82 32.07
N ASP A 404 -18.98 31.33 33.18
CA ASP A 404 -18.20 31.03 34.38
C ASP A 404 -17.35 29.77 34.19
N ARG A 405 -17.83 28.80 33.39
CA ARG A 405 -17.06 27.60 33.03
C ARG A 405 -15.87 27.96 32.14
N LYS A 406 -16.08 28.77 31.09
CA LYS A 406 -15.00 29.31 30.26
C LYS A 406 -13.99 30.09 31.09
N ALA A 407 -14.44 30.98 31.98
CA ALA A 407 -13.54 31.76 32.83
C ALA A 407 -12.64 30.87 33.71
N ARG A 408 -13.18 29.74 34.21
CA ARG A 408 -12.42 28.78 35.02
C ARG A 408 -11.40 27.96 34.22
N LEU A 409 -11.70 27.62 32.96
CA LEU A 409 -10.74 26.94 32.07
C LEU A 409 -9.55 27.81 31.70
N LYS A 410 -9.69 29.13 31.71
CA LYS A 410 -8.57 30.05 31.48
C LYS A 410 -7.38 29.79 32.41
N GLN A 411 -7.64 29.28 33.61
CA GLN A 411 -6.61 29.00 34.62
C GLN A 411 -5.84 27.70 34.34
N ASP A 412 -6.40 26.83 33.50
CA ASP A 412 -5.93 25.46 33.29
C ASP A 412 -5.33 25.26 31.90
N LEU A 413 -5.70 26.07 30.92
CA LEU A 413 -5.29 25.91 29.52
C LEU A 413 -4.14 26.85 29.15
N PRO A 414 -3.26 26.42 28.21
CA PRO A 414 -2.37 27.32 27.49
C PRO A 414 -3.14 28.50 26.87
N ALA A 415 -2.52 29.68 26.85
CA ALA A 415 -3.19 30.91 26.43
C ALA A 415 -3.71 30.83 24.97
N ASP A 416 -2.92 30.24 24.09
CA ASP A 416 -3.26 30.06 22.68
C ASP A 416 -4.42 29.07 22.46
N LEU A 417 -4.48 27.96 23.22
CA LEU A 417 -5.65 27.07 23.19
C LEU A 417 -6.91 27.76 23.74
N TYR A 418 -6.77 28.52 24.83
CA TYR A 418 -7.88 29.26 25.41
C TYR A 418 -8.46 30.32 24.44
N GLU A 419 -7.60 30.99 23.68
CA GLU A 419 -7.99 31.96 22.66
C GLU A 419 -8.82 31.35 21.54
N LEU A 420 -8.68 30.05 21.25
CA LEU A 420 -9.54 29.38 20.27
C LEU A 420 -10.98 29.17 20.77
N ILE A 421 -11.25 29.32 22.07
CA ILE A 421 -12.61 29.19 22.62
C ILE A 421 -13.37 30.49 22.42
N GLN A 422 -14.18 30.59 21.36
CA GLN A 422 -14.87 31.81 20.94
C GLN A 422 -16.37 31.78 21.24
N PRO A 423 -17.01 32.92 21.54
CA PRO A 423 -18.47 33.00 21.60
C PRO A 423 -19.08 32.75 20.21
N ALA A 424 -20.13 31.93 20.13
CA ALA A 424 -20.80 31.54 18.88
C ALA A 424 -22.28 31.94 18.84
N GLY A 425 -22.72 32.81 19.76
CA GLY A 425 -24.11 33.20 19.91
C GLY A 425 -24.44 33.53 21.36
N ARG A 426 -25.71 33.85 21.63
CA ARG A 426 -26.18 34.17 22.99
C ARG A 426 -26.14 32.90 23.85
N GLY A 427 -25.13 32.80 24.71
CA GLY A 427 -24.98 31.68 25.63
C GLY A 427 -24.37 30.43 24.99
N THR A 428 -23.65 30.58 23.88
CA THR A 428 -22.99 29.47 23.16
C THR A 428 -21.50 29.76 23.00
N TYR A 429 -20.68 28.74 23.16
CA TYR A 429 -19.23 28.80 22.89
C TYR A 429 -18.84 27.74 21.86
N LYS A 430 -17.87 28.04 21.00
CA LYS A 430 -17.26 27.09 20.08
C LYS A 430 -15.77 27.03 20.31
N LEU A 431 -15.16 25.89 20.00
CA LEU A 431 -13.71 25.78 19.84
C LEU A 431 -13.40 25.98 18.35
N ASP A 432 -12.66 27.04 18.03
CA ASP A 432 -12.29 27.42 16.67
C ASP A 432 -11.06 26.64 16.20
N LEU A 433 -11.21 25.32 16.14
CA LEU A 433 -10.17 24.38 15.74
C LEU A 433 -10.76 23.44 14.68
N PRO A 434 -10.09 23.22 13.53
CA PRO A 434 -10.58 22.30 12.51
C PRO A 434 -10.74 20.88 13.06
N PRO A 435 -11.76 20.10 12.62
CA PRO A 435 -11.97 18.72 13.06
C PRO A 435 -10.73 17.82 12.93
N GLU A 436 -9.98 17.99 11.84
CA GLU A 436 -8.74 17.26 11.54
C GLU A 436 -7.60 17.55 12.54
N GLU A 437 -7.66 18.67 13.27
CA GLU A 437 -6.66 19.04 14.27
C GLU A 437 -7.03 18.55 15.69
N ILE A 438 -8.13 17.79 15.85
CA ILE A 438 -8.64 17.29 17.13
C ILE A 438 -8.58 15.75 17.16
N GLY A 439 -7.78 15.20 18.06
CA GLY A 439 -7.74 13.79 18.40
C GLY A 439 -8.46 13.51 19.72
N LEU A 440 -9.50 12.68 19.71
CA LEU A 440 -10.14 12.19 20.93
C LEU A 440 -9.81 10.70 21.06
N LEU A 441 -9.23 10.30 22.19
CA LEU A 441 -8.84 8.93 22.50
C LEU A 441 -9.63 8.46 23.73
N GLU A 442 -10.32 7.33 23.64
CA GLU A 442 -11.12 6.73 24.70
C GLU A 442 -10.55 5.38 25.12
N TYR A 443 -10.48 5.08 26.42
CA TYR A 443 -10.28 3.71 26.89
C TYR A 443 -11.59 2.94 26.76
N ASP A 444 -11.57 1.84 26.01
CA ASP A 444 -12.71 0.94 25.93
C ASP A 444 -12.93 0.16 27.26
N GLU A 445 -13.94 -0.72 27.27
CA GLU A 445 -14.29 -1.53 28.44
C GLU A 445 -13.17 -2.53 28.84
N GLU A 446 -12.24 -2.78 27.92
CA GLU A 446 -11.07 -3.65 28.12
C GLU A 446 -9.80 -2.86 28.48
N SER A 447 -9.95 -1.55 28.76
CA SER A 447 -8.83 -0.63 29.07
C SER A 447 -7.83 -0.46 27.91
N ARG A 448 -8.30 -0.53 26.66
CA ARG A 448 -7.49 -0.24 25.47
C ARG A 448 -7.81 1.14 24.92
N LEU A 449 -6.78 1.87 24.53
CA LEU A 449 -6.95 3.21 23.99
C LEU A 449 -7.37 3.18 22.51
N VAL A 450 -8.56 3.68 22.21
CA VAL A 450 -9.17 3.74 20.87
C VAL A 450 -9.51 5.17 20.47
N SER A 451 -9.48 5.51 19.18
CA SER A 451 -9.96 6.83 18.73
C SER A 451 -11.48 6.93 18.84
N HIS A 452 -11.99 8.04 19.39
CA HIS A 452 -13.39 8.30 19.69
C HIS A 452 -14.29 8.41 18.41
N GLY A 453 -13.74 8.20 17.22
CA GLY A 453 -14.48 8.11 15.95
C GLY A 453 -14.95 6.69 15.57
N ASN A 454 -14.44 5.63 16.21
CA ASN A 454 -14.73 4.23 15.85
C ASN A 454 -16.02 3.66 16.46
N ARG A 455 -16.80 4.45 17.20
CA ARG A 455 -18.09 4.05 17.77
C ARG A 455 -19.20 4.92 17.21
N PHE A 456 -19.79 4.52 16.09
CA PHE A 456 -21.13 4.97 15.68
C PHE A 456 -21.94 3.75 15.18
N PRO A 457 -23.30 3.80 15.29
CA PRO A 457 -24.18 2.70 15.62
C PRO A 457 -24.55 1.82 14.42
N PRO A 458 -25.26 0.68 14.62
CA PRO A 458 -25.83 -0.05 13.49
C PRO A 458 -26.81 0.86 12.73
N VAL A 459 -26.70 0.83 11.40
CA VAL A 459 -27.76 1.31 10.50
C VAL A 459 -28.93 0.35 10.54
#